data_AF-A0A7X0G302-F1
#
_entry.id   AF-A0A7X0G302-F1
#
_cell.length_a   1.000
_cell.length_b   1.000
_cell.length_c   1.000
_cell.angle_alpha   90.00
_cell.angle_beta   90.00
_cell.angle_gamma   90.00
#
_symmetry.space_group_name_H-M   'P 1'
#
loop_
_entity.id
_entity.type
_entity.pdbx_description
1 polymer ?
#
loop_
_entity_poly.entity_id
_entity_poly.type
_entity_poly.pdbx_seq_one_letter_code
_entity_poly.pdbx_strand_id
1 'polypeptide(L)'
;MTARVTLHSPALSNVVTIHDFPLAHPTVQPLPDGRVLAVGARARWRQDGPDRNAIIYSADGTALAAETLGDGIEHVFTTGTGHVWVGYFDEGVFGNFGWGRADGREPIGSCGLVRFSPDLKVDWRFPFHEDNPWGAISDCYALNVDADTAWTCYYTSFPIVRVHDGVLAGWRGDGTAANALITDGSRIALYGGYSADRDRLVVGQLSDGQMRSSGEYRVVLPGGEELPGDARVIGRGPDLHILTGTDWYRLDLTDVPAES
;
A
#
# COMPACT_ATOMS: atom_id res chain seq x y z
N MET A 1 20.73 -5.25 -14.55
CA MET A 1 21.31 -4.24 -13.63
C MET A 1 21.45 -4.92 -12.28
N THR A 2 22.55 -4.71 -11.56
CA THR A 2 22.65 -5.25 -10.20
C THR A 2 21.95 -4.34 -9.21
N ALA A 3 21.09 -4.90 -8.37
CA ALA A 3 20.39 -4.23 -7.29
C ALA A 3 20.86 -4.77 -5.92
N ARG A 4 20.86 -3.90 -4.91
CA ARG A 4 21.07 -4.29 -3.51
C ARG A 4 19.82 -3.93 -2.72
N VAL A 5 19.17 -4.91 -2.13
CA VAL A 5 18.04 -4.71 -1.24
C VAL A 5 18.56 -4.76 0.19
N THR A 6 18.35 -3.69 0.95
CA THR A 6 18.81 -3.57 2.33
C THR A 6 17.62 -3.61 3.28
N LEU A 7 17.67 -4.48 4.29
CA LEU A 7 16.68 -4.54 5.36
C LEU A 7 17.21 -3.77 6.58
N HIS A 8 16.37 -2.93 7.19
CA HIS A 8 16.72 -2.14 8.36
C HIS A 8 15.74 -2.40 9.51
N SER A 9 16.25 -2.50 10.74
CA SER A 9 15.48 -2.59 11.97
C SER A 9 16.29 -2.14 13.20
N PRO A 10 16.20 -0.87 13.62
CA PRO A 10 16.40 0.35 12.84
C PRO A 10 17.77 0.47 12.14
N ALA A 11 18.73 -0.40 12.49
CA ALA A 11 20.02 -0.49 11.81
C ALA A 11 19.95 -1.50 10.65
N LEU A 12 20.92 -1.42 9.72
CA LEU A 12 21.07 -2.40 8.65
C LEU A 12 21.23 -3.82 9.24
N SER A 13 20.29 -4.69 8.92
CA SER A 13 20.26 -6.07 9.42
C SER A 13 20.57 -7.10 8.34
N ASN A 14 20.26 -6.81 7.07
CA ASN A 14 20.54 -7.72 5.96
C ASN A 14 20.76 -6.98 4.63
N VAL A 15 21.52 -7.59 3.72
CA VAL A 15 21.71 -7.13 2.35
C VAL A 15 21.56 -8.31 1.40
N VAL A 16 20.59 -8.23 0.50
CA VAL A 16 20.41 -9.19 -0.60
C VAL A 16 20.92 -8.55 -1.89
N THR A 17 21.85 -9.21 -2.58
CA THR A 17 22.38 -8.73 -3.87
C THR A 17 21.74 -9.51 -5.01
N ILE A 18 21.11 -8.79 -5.94
CA ILE A 18 20.41 -9.36 -7.10
C ILE A 18 21.15 -8.90 -8.36
N HIS A 19 21.77 -9.81 -9.09
CA HIS A 19 22.66 -9.44 -10.20
C HIS A 19 21.91 -8.99 -11.47
N ASP A 20 20.76 -9.61 -11.75
CA ASP A 20 19.98 -9.41 -12.97
C ASP A 20 18.58 -8.85 -12.69
N PHE A 21 18.52 -7.74 -11.95
CA PHE A 21 17.26 -7.12 -11.57
C PHE A 21 16.57 -6.46 -12.79
N PRO A 22 15.35 -6.88 -13.18
CA PRO A 22 14.72 -6.46 -14.44
C PRO A 22 13.64 -5.39 -14.27
N LEU A 23 13.21 -5.09 -13.04
CA LEU A 23 12.04 -4.24 -12.79
C LEU A 23 12.44 -2.76 -12.76
N ALA A 24 11.61 -1.90 -13.36
CA ALA A 24 11.76 -0.45 -13.27
C ALA A 24 10.91 0.09 -12.12
N HIS A 25 11.43 1.08 -11.38
CA HIS A 25 10.76 1.74 -10.25
C HIS A 25 10.07 0.76 -9.28
N PRO A 26 10.77 -0.26 -8.77
CA PRO A 26 10.15 -1.30 -7.96
C PRO A 26 9.77 -0.80 -6.56
N THR A 27 8.72 -1.39 -6.01
CA THR A 27 8.54 -1.53 -4.57
C THR A 27 9.14 -2.86 -4.13
N VAL A 28 9.80 -2.89 -2.98
CA VAL A 28 10.38 -4.11 -2.40
C VAL A 28 9.77 -4.36 -1.03
N GLN A 29 9.46 -5.62 -0.73
CA GLN A 29 8.87 -6.06 0.52
C GLN A 29 9.59 -7.30 1.06
N PRO A 30 9.80 -7.40 2.38
CA PRO A 30 10.35 -8.61 2.98
C PRO A 30 9.32 -9.75 2.91
N LEU A 31 9.79 -10.97 2.76
CA LEU A 31 9.02 -12.20 2.87
C LEU A 31 9.65 -13.12 3.93
N PRO A 32 8.93 -14.16 4.39
CA PRO A 32 9.50 -15.15 5.30
C PRO A 32 10.80 -15.77 4.78
N ASP A 33 11.63 -16.21 5.72
CA ASP A 33 12.92 -16.89 5.45
C ASP A 33 13.96 -16.01 4.76
N GLY A 34 13.88 -14.69 4.96
CA GLY A 34 14.81 -13.72 4.36
C GLY A 34 14.60 -13.50 2.86
N ARG A 35 13.51 -14.02 2.30
CA ARG A 35 13.12 -13.78 0.91
C ARG A 35 12.73 -12.32 0.70
N VAL A 36 12.77 -11.89 -0.55
CA VAL A 36 12.37 -10.55 -0.97
C VAL A 36 11.38 -10.64 -2.11
N LEU A 37 10.27 -9.92 -1.99
CA LEU A 37 9.38 -9.66 -3.11
C LEU A 37 9.76 -8.30 -3.73
N ALA A 38 9.99 -8.27 -5.05
CA ALA A 38 10.09 -7.03 -5.80
C ALA A 38 8.94 -6.93 -6.80
N VAL A 39 8.27 -5.78 -6.83
CA VAL A 39 7.10 -5.53 -7.68
C VAL A 39 7.26 -4.23 -8.45
N GLY A 40 7.13 -4.27 -9.77
CA GLY A 40 7.03 -3.09 -10.62
C GLY A 40 5.58 -2.62 -10.72
N ALA A 41 5.34 -1.30 -10.68
CA ALA A 41 3.99 -0.74 -10.69
C ALA A 41 3.21 -0.99 -12.00
N ARG A 42 3.93 -1.23 -13.10
CA ARG A 42 3.38 -1.35 -14.45
C ARG A 42 3.52 -2.77 -14.98
N ALA A 43 2.50 -3.24 -15.69
CA ALA A 43 2.53 -4.51 -16.41
C ALA A 43 1.71 -4.41 -17.69
N ARG A 44 2.32 -4.62 -18.86
CA ARG A 44 1.57 -4.64 -20.13
C ARG A 44 0.92 -5.98 -20.37
N TRP A 45 -0.34 -5.97 -20.80
CA TRP A 45 -0.99 -7.15 -21.35
C TRP A 45 -0.65 -7.28 -22.85
N ARG A 46 -0.31 -8.50 -23.27
CA ARG A 46 -0.12 -8.90 -24.67
C ARG A 46 -0.75 -10.27 -24.88
N GLN A 47 -1.03 -10.61 -26.14
CA GLN A 47 -1.64 -11.89 -26.51
C GLN A 47 -0.79 -13.11 -26.14
N ASP A 48 0.53 -12.98 -26.16
CA ASP A 48 1.50 -14.01 -25.77
C ASP A 48 1.72 -14.11 -24.25
N GLY A 49 1.17 -13.15 -23.49
CA GLY A 49 1.18 -13.14 -22.03
C GLY A 49 1.42 -11.75 -21.46
N PRO A 50 0.91 -11.47 -20.25
CA PRO A 50 1.22 -10.22 -19.56
C PRO A 50 2.67 -10.19 -19.05
N ASP A 51 3.19 -8.98 -18.83
CA ASP A 51 4.45 -8.79 -18.12
C ASP A 51 4.40 -9.43 -16.73
N ARG A 52 5.49 -10.08 -16.32
CA ARG A 52 5.67 -10.62 -14.97
C ARG A 52 6.33 -9.58 -14.09
N ASN A 53 5.51 -8.72 -13.50
CA ASN A 53 5.97 -7.56 -12.74
C ASN A 53 6.25 -7.86 -11.26
N ALA A 54 6.08 -9.09 -10.78
CA ALA A 54 6.43 -9.50 -9.42
C ALA A 54 7.39 -10.68 -9.42
N ILE A 55 8.50 -10.53 -8.69
CA ILE A 55 9.55 -11.55 -8.60
C ILE A 55 9.89 -11.80 -7.14
N ILE A 56 9.85 -13.06 -6.72
CA ILE A 56 10.34 -13.50 -5.42
C ILE A 56 11.80 -13.90 -5.57
N TYR A 57 12.66 -13.35 -4.73
CA TYR A 57 14.07 -13.71 -4.61
C TYR A 57 14.34 -14.45 -3.31
N SER A 58 15.28 -15.40 -3.35
CA SER A 58 15.84 -16.04 -2.16
C SER A 58 16.63 -15.03 -1.32
N ALA A 59 17.01 -15.42 -0.10
CA ALA A 59 17.91 -14.64 0.74
C ALA A 59 19.27 -14.38 0.08
N ASP A 60 19.68 -15.23 -0.86
CA ASP A 60 20.92 -15.09 -1.63
C ASP A 60 20.72 -14.32 -2.95
N GLY A 61 19.52 -13.80 -3.21
CA GLY A 61 19.22 -13.01 -4.40
C GLY A 61 18.93 -13.81 -5.67
N THR A 62 18.70 -15.11 -5.57
CA THR A 62 18.29 -15.96 -6.71
C THR A 62 16.79 -15.81 -6.95
N ALA A 63 16.36 -15.58 -8.19
CA ALA A 63 14.94 -15.53 -8.54
C ALA A 63 14.30 -16.92 -8.38
N LEU A 64 13.24 -17.00 -7.56
CA LEU A 64 12.53 -18.23 -7.23
C LEU A 64 11.21 -18.35 -8.02
N ALA A 65 10.49 -17.24 -8.18
CA ALA A 65 9.21 -17.21 -8.89
C ALA A 65 9.01 -15.83 -9.55
N ALA A 66 8.31 -15.80 -10.68
CA ALA A 66 7.94 -14.58 -11.38
C ALA A 66 6.49 -14.69 -11.86
N GLU A 67 5.65 -13.77 -11.44
CA GLU A 67 4.21 -13.76 -11.67
C GLU A 67 3.72 -12.36 -12.03
N THR A 68 2.48 -12.26 -12.50
CA THR A 68 1.83 -10.99 -12.85
C THR A 68 0.87 -10.61 -11.74
N LEU A 69 1.11 -9.47 -11.08
CA LEU A 69 0.17 -8.89 -10.12
C LEU A 69 -0.78 -7.88 -10.78
N GLY A 70 -0.49 -7.42 -12.00
CA GLY A 70 -1.36 -6.52 -12.75
C GLY A 70 -0.72 -5.17 -13.03
N ASP A 71 -1.38 -4.35 -13.84
CA ASP A 71 -0.97 -2.97 -14.11
C ASP A 71 -1.54 -2.01 -13.05
N GLY A 72 -0.96 -0.83 -12.95
CA GLY A 72 -1.52 0.26 -12.14
C GLY A 72 -1.49 -0.02 -10.64
N ILE A 73 -0.39 -0.60 -10.15
CA ILE A 73 -0.20 -0.88 -8.73
C ILE A 73 0.25 0.39 -8.01
N GLU A 74 -0.47 0.76 -6.96
CA GLU A 74 -0.16 1.90 -6.09
C GLU A 74 0.60 1.43 -4.84
N HIS A 75 0.07 0.40 -4.16
CA HIS A 75 0.59 -0.08 -2.88
C HIS A 75 0.89 -1.57 -2.92
N VAL A 76 1.97 -2.00 -2.26
CA VAL A 76 2.32 -3.42 -2.07
C VAL A 76 2.81 -3.62 -0.63
N PHE A 77 2.13 -4.51 0.10
CA PHE A 77 2.51 -4.87 1.46
C PHE A 77 2.45 -6.38 1.67
N THR A 78 3.50 -6.94 2.27
CA THR A 78 3.51 -8.36 2.66
C THR A 78 3.06 -8.53 4.11
N THR A 79 2.59 -9.72 4.46
CA THR A 79 2.32 -10.13 5.85
C THR A 79 3.41 -11.07 6.37
N GLY A 80 3.42 -11.32 7.68
CA GLY A 80 4.35 -12.30 8.29
C GLY A 80 4.14 -13.73 7.80
N THR A 81 2.97 -14.05 7.25
CA THR A 81 2.65 -15.36 6.65
C THR A 81 3.01 -15.43 5.16
N GLY A 82 3.52 -14.33 4.57
CA GLY A 82 3.93 -14.25 3.17
C GLY A 82 2.80 -13.90 2.19
N HIS A 83 1.59 -13.62 2.68
CA HIS A 83 0.53 -13.06 1.83
C HIS A 83 0.90 -11.65 1.38
N VAL A 84 0.37 -11.23 0.24
CA VAL A 84 0.65 -9.94 -0.38
C VAL A 84 -0.64 -9.18 -0.61
N TRP A 85 -0.78 -8.01 -0.02
CA TRP A 85 -1.84 -7.06 -0.31
C TRP A 85 -1.37 -6.08 -1.36
N VAL A 86 -2.19 -5.91 -2.40
CA VAL A 86 -1.91 -5.01 -3.53
C VAL A 86 -3.10 -4.08 -3.75
N GLY A 87 -2.86 -2.78 -3.60
CA GLY A 87 -3.79 -1.71 -3.94
C GLY A 87 -3.47 -1.16 -5.32
N TYR A 88 -4.51 -0.84 -6.10
CA TYR A 88 -4.39 -0.33 -7.47
C TYR A 88 -4.92 1.09 -7.58
N PHE A 89 -4.25 1.93 -8.36
CA PHE A 89 -4.78 3.23 -8.77
C PHE A 89 -5.69 3.07 -10.00
N ASP A 90 -6.33 4.15 -10.42
CA ASP A 90 -7.40 4.16 -11.43
C ASP A 90 -7.08 3.39 -12.72
N GLU A 91 -5.86 3.52 -13.27
CA GLU A 91 -5.44 2.77 -14.46
C GLU A 91 -5.38 1.25 -14.24
N GLY A 92 -5.07 0.80 -13.02
CA GLY A 92 -5.08 -0.61 -12.64
C GLY A 92 -6.48 -1.17 -12.40
N VAL A 93 -7.43 -0.29 -12.04
CA VAL A 93 -8.84 -0.61 -11.85
C VAL A 93 -9.60 -0.64 -13.18
N PHE A 94 -9.53 0.45 -13.94
CA PHE A 94 -10.28 0.61 -15.20
C PHE A 94 -9.57 0.00 -16.40
N GLY A 95 -8.26 -0.21 -16.31
CA GLY A 95 -7.43 -0.80 -17.34
C GLY A 95 -6.63 0.22 -18.13
N ASN A 96 -5.33 -0.06 -18.27
CA ASN A 96 -4.41 0.60 -19.17
C ASN A 96 -3.43 -0.44 -19.76
N PHE A 97 -2.49 -0.04 -20.61
CA PHE A 97 -1.43 -0.93 -21.13
C PHE A 97 -1.94 -2.26 -21.74
N GLY A 98 -3.08 -2.21 -22.41
CA GLY A 98 -3.71 -3.37 -23.07
C GLY A 98 -4.71 -4.14 -22.21
N TRP A 99 -4.80 -3.84 -20.91
CA TRP A 99 -5.85 -4.37 -20.04
C TRP A 99 -7.18 -3.64 -20.27
N GLY A 100 -8.31 -4.31 -20.03
CA GLY A 100 -9.65 -3.73 -20.05
C GLY A 100 -10.21 -3.31 -21.42
N ARG A 101 -9.49 -3.57 -22.51
CA ARG A 101 -9.96 -3.32 -23.90
C ARG A 101 -10.85 -4.46 -24.40
N ALA A 102 -11.60 -4.23 -25.48
CA ALA A 102 -12.51 -5.22 -26.07
C ALA A 102 -11.83 -6.56 -26.45
N ASP A 103 -10.55 -6.52 -26.79
CA ASP A 103 -9.68 -7.67 -27.08
C ASP A 103 -8.70 -8.00 -25.94
N GLY A 104 -8.70 -7.19 -24.87
CA GLY A 104 -7.86 -7.33 -23.71
C GLY A 104 -8.52 -8.13 -22.59
N ARG A 105 -7.72 -8.55 -21.62
CA ARG A 105 -8.24 -9.18 -20.40
C ARG A 105 -8.67 -8.12 -19.40
N GLU A 106 -9.70 -8.43 -18.62
CA GLU A 106 -10.06 -7.61 -17.45
C GLU A 106 -8.82 -7.37 -16.56
N PRO A 107 -8.60 -6.12 -16.08
CA PRO A 107 -7.49 -5.83 -15.18
C PRO A 107 -7.52 -6.72 -13.94
N ILE A 108 -6.37 -7.24 -13.52
CA ILE A 108 -6.28 -8.00 -12.26
C ILE A 108 -6.72 -7.14 -11.07
N GLY A 109 -6.43 -5.83 -11.14
CA GLY A 109 -6.82 -4.83 -10.17
C GLY A 109 -8.23 -4.27 -10.31
N SER A 110 -9.13 -4.87 -11.11
CA SER A 110 -10.48 -4.31 -11.35
C SER A 110 -11.34 -4.11 -10.09
N CYS A 111 -10.99 -4.78 -8.98
CA CYS A 111 -11.62 -4.59 -7.67
C CYS A 111 -10.88 -3.60 -6.76
N GLY A 112 -9.80 -2.97 -7.23
CA GLY A 112 -8.98 -1.96 -6.53
C GLY A 112 -8.13 -2.44 -5.36
N LEU A 113 -8.47 -3.56 -4.72
CA LEU A 113 -7.65 -4.22 -3.70
C LEU A 113 -7.71 -5.75 -3.85
N VAL A 114 -6.55 -6.39 -3.88
CA VAL A 114 -6.39 -7.84 -4.05
C VAL A 114 -5.41 -8.38 -3.00
N ARG A 115 -5.72 -9.56 -2.44
CA ARG A 115 -4.74 -10.34 -1.68
C ARG A 115 -4.27 -11.53 -2.50
N PHE A 116 -2.97 -11.74 -2.49
CA PHE A 116 -2.31 -12.88 -3.09
C PHE A 116 -1.73 -13.78 -2.00
N SER A 117 -1.76 -15.08 -2.27
CA SER A 117 -1.11 -16.11 -1.47
C SER A 117 0.42 -15.96 -1.53
N PRO A 118 1.17 -16.68 -0.68
CA PRO A 118 2.63 -16.72 -0.73
C PRO A 118 3.22 -17.16 -2.08
N ASP A 119 2.44 -17.87 -2.90
CA ASP A 119 2.79 -18.29 -4.26
C ASP A 119 2.35 -17.29 -5.34
N LEU A 120 1.98 -16.06 -4.93
CA LEU A 120 1.49 -14.97 -5.77
C LEU A 120 0.26 -15.32 -6.60
N LYS A 121 -0.64 -16.15 -6.05
CA LYS A 121 -1.95 -16.45 -6.66
C LYS A 121 -3.03 -15.67 -5.92
N VAL A 122 -3.98 -15.12 -6.66
CA VAL A 122 -5.11 -14.41 -6.05
C VAL A 122 -5.89 -15.35 -5.15
N ASP A 123 -6.06 -14.99 -3.88
CA ASP A 123 -6.87 -15.76 -2.92
C ASP A 123 -7.99 -14.94 -2.27
N TRP A 124 -7.98 -13.61 -2.45
CA TRP A 124 -9.07 -12.74 -2.04
C TRP A 124 -9.15 -11.50 -2.93
N ARG A 125 -10.37 -11.02 -3.15
CA ARG A 125 -10.66 -9.80 -3.91
C ARG A 125 -11.63 -8.94 -3.13
N PHE A 126 -11.44 -7.63 -3.19
CA PHE A 126 -12.43 -6.71 -2.65
C PHE A 126 -13.78 -6.92 -3.38
N PRO A 127 -14.90 -7.02 -2.66
CA PRO A 127 -16.18 -7.37 -3.26
C PRO A 127 -16.67 -6.24 -4.17
N PHE A 128 -16.96 -6.61 -5.41
CA PHE A 128 -17.57 -5.74 -6.42
C PHE A 128 -19.10 -5.61 -6.17
N HIS A 129 -19.67 -4.44 -6.46
CA HIS A 129 -21.09 -4.03 -6.32
C HIS A 129 -22.11 -5.13 -6.66
N GLU A 130 -23.17 -5.41 -5.88
CA GLU A 130 -24.23 -4.51 -5.36
C GLU A 130 -24.42 -4.55 -3.83
N ASP A 131 -23.89 -5.55 -3.14
CA ASP A 131 -24.12 -5.78 -1.70
C ASP A 131 -23.04 -5.18 -0.78
N ASN A 132 -21.99 -4.56 -1.34
CA ASN A 132 -20.94 -3.93 -0.54
C ASN A 132 -21.38 -2.54 -0.07
N PRO A 133 -21.63 -2.32 1.24
CA PRO A 133 -22.07 -1.02 1.76
C PRO A 133 -21.00 0.08 1.61
N TRP A 134 -19.76 -0.28 1.26
CA TRP A 134 -18.62 0.62 1.12
C TRP A 134 -18.28 0.96 -0.33
N GLY A 135 -19.09 0.50 -1.30
CA GLY A 135 -18.90 0.77 -2.74
C GLY A 135 -17.65 0.12 -3.33
N ALA A 136 -17.31 0.45 -4.58
CA ALA A 136 -16.08 0.01 -5.22
C ALA A 136 -14.91 0.95 -4.93
N ILE A 137 -13.71 0.38 -5.06
CA ILE A 137 -12.45 1.09 -5.05
C ILE A 137 -12.14 1.49 -6.50
N SER A 138 -12.28 2.78 -6.82
CA SER A 138 -11.82 3.32 -8.10
C SER A 138 -10.33 3.64 -8.10
N ASP A 139 -9.78 3.94 -6.92
CA ASP A 139 -8.38 4.25 -6.70
C ASP A 139 -8.02 4.01 -5.22
N CYS A 140 -7.07 3.12 -4.95
CA CYS A 140 -6.61 2.78 -3.61
C CYS A 140 -5.60 3.83 -3.10
N TYR A 141 -6.12 4.95 -2.63
CA TYR A 141 -5.35 6.11 -2.20
C TYR A 141 -4.37 5.81 -1.06
N ALA A 142 -4.80 5.04 -0.07
CA ALA A 142 -3.95 4.60 1.02
C ALA A 142 -4.21 3.12 1.35
N LEU A 143 -3.14 2.41 1.68
CA LEU A 143 -3.14 1.05 2.19
C LEU A 143 -2.22 0.95 3.41
N ASN A 144 -2.65 0.21 4.41
CA ASN A 144 -1.85 -0.22 5.56
C ASN A 144 -2.14 -1.69 5.82
N VAL A 145 -1.13 -2.44 6.26
CA VAL A 145 -1.29 -3.81 6.71
C VAL A 145 -0.64 -3.97 8.08
N ASP A 146 -1.43 -4.43 9.06
CA ASP A 146 -0.96 -4.81 10.40
C ASP A 146 -1.24 -6.29 10.64
N ALA A 147 -0.18 -7.05 10.93
CA ALA A 147 -0.18 -8.51 10.85
C ALA A 147 -0.79 -9.00 9.51
N ASP A 148 -2.00 -9.58 9.54
CA ASP A 148 -2.75 -10.03 8.36
C ASP A 148 -3.98 -9.14 8.04
N THR A 149 -4.17 -8.05 8.79
CA THR A 149 -5.29 -7.12 8.64
C THR A 149 -4.92 -5.99 7.69
N ALA A 150 -5.69 -5.80 6.61
CA ALA A 150 -5.53 -4.66 5.72
C ALA A 150 -6.50 -3.53 6.10
N TRP A 151 -6.05 -2.31 5.89
CA TRP A 151 -6.84 -1.08 6.02
C TRP A 151 -6.64 -0.24 4.78
N THR A 152 -7.72 0.26 4.19
CA THR A 152 -7.64 1.11 3.00
C THR A 152 -8.53 2.34 3.14
N CYS A 153 -8.07 3.45 2.57
CA CYS A 153 -8.86 4.64 2.28
C CYS A 153 -8.81 4.88 0.76
N TYR A 154 -9.95 5.11 0.12
CA TYR A 154 -10.03 5.09 -1.34
C TYR A 154 -11.05 6.07 -1.95
N TYR A 155 -10.85 6.41 -3.22
CA TYR A 155 -11.77 7.26 -3.98
C TYR A 155 -13.10 6.52 -4.25
N THR A 156 -14.28 7.14 -4.13
CA THR A 156 -14.57 8.58 -4.27
C THR A 156 -14.81 9.36 -2.98
N SER A 157 -15.41 8.74 -1.96
CA SER A 157 -15.84 9.41 -0.74
C SER A 157 -14.86 9.25 0.43
N PHE A 158 -13.70 8.65 0.18
CA PHE A 158 -12.67 8.38 1.18
C PHE A 158 -13.17 7.58 2.40
N PRO A 159 -13.95 6.48 2.22
CA PRO A 159 -14.27 5.62 3.33
C PRO A 159 -13.02 4.91 3.82
N ILE A 160 -12.99 4.58 5.11
CA ILE A 160 -11.97 3.72 5.70
C ILE A 160 -12.56 2.33 5.79
N VAL A 161 -11.88 1.33 5.22
CA VAL A 161 -12.31 -0.07 5.28
C VAL A 161 -11.19 -0.94 5.80
N ARG A 162 -11.52 -1.74 6.82
CA ARG A 162 -10.71 -2.82 7.35
C ARG A 162 -11.12 -4.15 6.73
N VAL A 163 -10.13 -4.93 6.35
CA VAL A 163 -10.28 -6.33 5.94
C VAL A 163 -9.53 -7.21 6.93
N HIS A 164 -10.25 -8.04 7.67
CA HIS A 164 -9.68 -9.01 8.61
C HIS A 164 -10.33 -10.37 8.34
N ASP A 165 -9.53 -11.39 8.06
CA ASP A 165 -10.01 -12.73 7.68
C ASP A 165 -11.06 -12.71 6.56
N GLY A 166 -10.88 -11.80 5.60
CA GLY A 166 -11.80 -11.59 4.47
C GLY A 166 -13.10 -10.87 4.83
N VAL A 167 -13.32 -10.54 6.11
CA VAL A 167 -14.49 -9.80 6.60
C VAL A 167 -14.23 -8.30 6.53
N LEU A 168 -15.18 -7.57 5.95
CA LEU A 168 -15.15 -6.12 5.86
C LEU A 168 -15.79 -5.47 7.09
N ALA A 169 -15.10 -4.49 7.66
CA ALA A 169 -15.69 -3.48 8.53
C ALA A 169 -15.31 -2.10 7.96
N GLY A 170 -16.23 -1.14 7.96
CA GLY A 170 -15.96 0.15 7.36
C GLY A 170 -16.55 1.31 8.14
N TRP A 171 -16.03 2.48 7.81
CA TRP A 171 -16.39 3.76 8.39
C TRP A 171 -16.43 4.78 7.27
N ARG A 172 -17.51 5.57 7.22
CA ARG A 172 -17.53 6.72 6.31
C ARG A 172 -16.45 7.71 6.74
N GLY A 173 -15.67 8.18 5.79
CA GLY A 173 -14.71 9.26 6.02
C GLY A 173 -15.41 10.62 6.08
N ASP A 174 -14.65 11.64 6.45
CA ASP A 174 -15.05 13.04 6.45
C ASP A 174 -14.78 13.75 5.10
N GLY A 175 -14.39 12.98 4.07
CA GLY A 175 -13.99 13.50 2.76
C GLY A 175 -12.49 13.81 2.64
N THR A 176 -11.70 13.50 3.66
CA THR A 176 -10.24 13.67 3.65
C THR A 176 -9.56 12.65 2.74
N ALA A 177 -8.98 13.13 1.63
CA ALA A 177 -8.03 12.35 0.85
C ALA A 177 -6.74 12.11 1.65
N ALA A 178 -6.19 10.90 1.55
CA ALA A 178 -4.98 10.48 2.25
C ALA A 178 -4.11 9.63 1.34
N ASN A 179 -2.79 9.81 1.37
CA ASN A 179 -1.82 9.00 0.64
C ASN A 179 -1.25 7.86 1.52
N ALA A 180 -1.34 7.99 2.84
CA ALA A 180 -1.01 6.96 3.80
C ALA A 180 -1.99 7.00 4.98
N LEU A 181 -2.13 5.88 5.68
CA LEU A 181 -2.92 5.81 6.91
C LEU A 181 -2.24 4.93 7.95
N ILE A 182 -2.42 5.25 9.23
CA ILE A 182 -1.91 4.48 10.37
C ILE A 182 -3.01 4.27 11.41
N THR A 183 -3.01 3.14 12.10
CA THR A 183 -4.07 2.80 13.05
C THR A 183 -3.62 1.77 14.07
N ASP A 184 -4.17 1.87 15.29
CA ASP A 184 -4.11 0.84 16.33
C ASP A 184 -5.38 -0.04 16.39
N GLY A 185 -6.28 0.14 15.42
CA GLY A 185 -7.58 -0.52 15.33
C GLY A 185 -8.76 0.26 15.91
N SER A 186 -8.51 1.29 16.72
CA SER A 186 -9.54 2.17 17.30
C SER A 186 -9.35 3.64 16.94
N ARG A 187 -8.10 4.11 17.03
CA ARG A 187 -7.63 5.41 16.57
C ARG A 187 -7.02 5.27 15.18
N ILE A 188 -7.18 6.30 14.37
CA ILE A 188 -6.61 6.38 13.03
C ILE A 188 -5.97 7.73 12.80
N ALA A 189 -4.92 7.78 11.98
CA ALA A 189 -4.46 9.00 11.37
C ALA A 189 -4.33 8.84 9.85
N LEU A 190 -4.81 9.84 9.12
CA LEU A 190 -4.81 9.96 7.67
C LEU A 190 -3.76 10.99 7.27
N TYR A 191 -2.73 10.56 6.56
CA TYR A 191 -1.65 11.42 6.11
C TYR A 191 -1.82 11.79 4.64
N GLY A 192 -1.62 13.06 4.33
CA GLY A 192 -1.61 13.59 2.97
C GLY A 192 -2.89 14.31 2.58
N GLY A 193 -3.01 14.51 1.27
CA GLY A 193 -4.01 15.38 0.67
C GLY A 193 -3.46 16.10 -0.55
N TYR A 194 -4.30 16.88 -1.20
CA TYR A 194 -3.92 17.58 -2.42
C TYR A 194 -3.22 18.91 -2.13
N SER A 195 -2.24 19.25 -2.95
CA SER A 195 -1.61 20.58 -2.97
C SER A 195 -1.08 21.00 -1.60
N ALA A 196 -1.69 22.01 -0.96
CA ALA A 196 -1.26 22.54 0.33
C ALA A 196 -1.39 21.52 1.47
N ASP A 197 -2.19 20.46 1.29
CA ASP A 197 -2.46 19.43 2.29
C ASP A 197 -1.51 18.21 2.19
N ARG A 198 -0.47 18.27 1.34
CA ARG A 198 0.45 17.13 1.11
C ARG A 198 1.09 16.56 2.38
N ASP A 199 1.27 17.39 3.41
CA ASP A 199 1.92 17.05 4.68
C ASP A 199 0.92 17.09 5.86
N ARG A 200 -0.40 17.11 5.56
CA ARG A 200 -1.47 17.11 6.56
C ARG A 200 -1.57 15.75 7.25
N LEU A 201 -1.90 15.76 8.54
CA LEU A 201 -2.25 14.58 9.31
C LEU A 201 -3.59 14.81 10.02
N VAL A 202 -4.65 14.15 9.57
CA VAL A 202 -5.97 14.18 10.22
C VAL A 202 -6.07 12.99 11.14
N VAL A 203 -6.34 13.21 12.42
CA VAL A 203 -6.44 12.16 13.44
C VAL A 203 -7.89 12.01 13.86
N GLY A 204 -8.32 10.79 14.14
CA GLY A 204 -9.68 10.56 14.60
C GLY A 204 -9.89 9.20 15.25
N GLN A 205 -11.14 8.97 15.65
CA GLN A 205 -11.62 7.70 16.17
C GLN A 205 -12.62 7.08 15.21
N LEU A 206 -12.62 5.75 15.17
CA LEU A 206 -13.55 4.95 14.37
C LEU A 206 -14.69 4.45 15.26
N SER A 207 -15.88 5.05 15.12
CA SER A 207 -17.06 4.66 15.92
C SER A 207 -18.36 4.78 15.12
N ASP A 208 -19.33 3.90 15.40
CA ASP A 208 -20.67 3.94 14.81
C ASP A 208 -20.69 4.03 13.27
N GLY A 209 -19.74 3.36 12.60
CA GLY A 209 -19.62 3.37 11.14
C GLY A 209 -19.15 4.70 10.55
N GLN A 210 -18.54 5.58 11.35
CA GLN A 210 -18.00 6.88 10.96
C GLN A 210 -16.57 7.05 11.49
N MET A 211 -15.73 7.73 10.71
CA MET A 211 -14.53 8.36 11.24
C MET A 211 -14.93 9.70 11.85
N ARG A 212 -14.54 9.93 13.10
CA ARG A 212 -14.72 11.21 13.79
C ARG A 212 -13.37 11.85 14.01
N SER A 213 -13.08 12.86 13.21
CA SER A 213 -11.85 13.63 13.31
C SER A 213 -11.81 14.37 14.65
N SER A 214 -10.66 14.27 15.32
CA SER A 214 -10.37 14.81 16.64
C SER A 214 -9.11 15.67 16.63
N GLY A 215 -8.66 16.10 15.46
CA GLY A 215 -7.51 16.98 15.31
C GLY A 215 -6.90 16.94 13.91
N GLU A 216 -6.34 18.07 13.52
CA GLU A 216 -5.62 18.23 12.27
C GLU A 216 -4.24 18.83 12.55
N TYR A 217 -3.21 18.20 12.00
CA TYR A 217 -1.82 18.56 12.20
C TYR A 217 -1.09 18.68 10.87
N ARG A 218 0.13 19.21 10.93
CA ARG A 218 1.10 19.17 9.84
C ARG A 218 2.34 18.41 10.29
N VAL A 219 2.74 17.42 9.51
CA VAL A 219 3.98 16.68 9.75
C VAL A 219 5.15 17.52 9.27
N VAL A 220 6.16 17.64 10.12
CA VAL A 220 7.40 18.39 9.87
C VAL A 220 8.59 17.56 10.33
N LEU A 221 9.78 17.85 9.79
CA LEU A 221 11.02 17.25 10.26
C LEU A 221 11.35 17.70 11.69
N PRO A 222 12.21 16.95 12.41
CA PRO A 222 12.77 17.43 13.67
C PRO A 222 13.42 18.82 13.49
N GLY A 223 12.89 19.82 14.19
CA GLY A 223 13.28 21.23 14.03
C GLY A 223 12.20 22.11 13.41
N GLY A 224 11.13 21.54 12.87
CA GLY A 224 9.97 22.27 12.35
C GLY A 224 9.99 22.56 10.84
N GLU A 225 11.00 22.07 10.13
CA GLU A 225 11.12 22.24 8.68
C GLU A 225 10.08 21.40 7.93
N GLU A 226 9.62 21.90 6.78
CA GLU A 226 8.72 21.14 5.90
C GLU A 226 9.38 19.87 5.36
N LEU A 227 8.55 18.87 5.04
CA LEU A 227 9.05 17.67 4.37
C LEU A 227 9.54 18.00 2.95
N PRO A 228 10.69 17.44 2.52
CA PRO A 228 11.13 17.51 1.14
C PRO A 228 10.07 16.97 0.18
N GLY A 229 9.94 17.56 -1.02
CA GLY A 229 8.92 17.15 -1.99
C GLY A 229 9.09 15.73 -2.55
N ASP A 230 10.24 15.10 -2.33
CA ASP A 230 10.56 13.72 -2.69
C ASP A 230 10.53 12.76 -1.48
N ALA A 231 10.08 13.24 -0.31
CA ALA A 231 9.89 12.41 0.87
C ALA A 231 8.90 11.28 0.58
N ARG A 232 9.25 10.06 1.00
CA ARG A 232 8.33 8.92 0.93
C ARG A 232 7.69 8.70 2.29
N VAL A 233 6.37 8.62 2.32
CA VAL A 233 5.61 8.39 3.55
C VAL A 233 4.82 7.10 3.43
N ILE A 234 4.98 6.21 4.40
CA ILE A 234 4.46 4.85 4.38
C ILE A 234 3.80 4.57 5.73
N GLY A 235 2.52 4.20 5.72
CA GLY A 235 1.83 3.74 6.92
C GLY A 235 1.96 2.23 7.12
N ARG A 236 2.34 1.80 8.33
CA ARG A 236 2.44 0.38 8.68
C ARG A 236 2.03 0.16 10.14
N GLY A 237 0.90 -0.51 10.36
CA GLY A 237 0.29 -0.60 11.69
C GLY A 237 0.08 0.80 12.30
N PRO A 238 0.52 1.04 13.54
CA PRO A 238 0.42 2.35 14.18
C PRO A 238 1.55 3.31 13.78
N ASP A 239 2.53 2.87 13.00
CA ASP A 239 3.74 3.64 12.68
C ASP A 239 3.64 4.32 11.30
N LEU A 240 3.88 5.63 11.26
CA LEU A 240 4.09 6.39 10.03
C LEU A 240 5.59 6.51 9.79
N HIS A 241 6.08 5.88 8.73
CA HIS A 241 7.48 5.93 8.33
C HIS A 241 7.70 7.00 7.26
N ILE A 242 8.71 7.83 7.46
CA ILE A 242 9.07 8.92 6.56
C ILE A 242 10.53 8.74 6.15
N LEU A 243 10.78 8.62 4.84
CA LEU A 243 12.12 8.48 4.28
C LEU A 243 12.47 9.75 3.50
N THR A 244 13.59 10.39 3.87
CA THR A 244 14.11 11.58 3.19
C THR A 244 15.58 11.39 2.88
N GLY A 245 15.95 11.27 1.61
CA GLY A 245 17.34 11.00 1.22
C GLY A 245 17.89 9.74 1.90
N THR A 246 18.75 9.92 2.90
CA THR A 246 19.38 8.84 3.69
C THR A 246 18.78 8.65 5.09
N ASP A 247 17.84 9.51 5.49
CA ASP A 247 17.27 9.50 6.83
C ASP A 247 15.94 8.76 6.86
N TRP A 248 15.71 8.08 7.98
CA TRP A 248 14.46 7.39 8.27
C TRP A 248 13.91 7.90 9.60
N TYR A 249 12.73 8.50 9.53
CA TYR A 249 11.95 8.94 10.69
C TYR A 249 10.74 8.03 10.89
N ARG A 250 10.28 7.99 12.14
CA ARG A 250 9.09 7.26 12.54
C ARG A 250 8.27 8.12 13.49
N LEU A 251 6.98 8.23 13.20
CA LEU A 251 5.98 8.82 14.09
C LEU A 251 5.00 7.71 14.46
N ASP A 252 4.98 7.34 15.74
CA ASP A 252 3.99 6.38 16.25
C ASP A 252 2.68 7.11 16.53
N LEU A 253 1.55 6.45 16.27
CA LEU A 253 0.21 7.03 16.49
C LEU A 253 0.02 7.54 17.93
N THR A 254 0.65 6.91 18.92
CA THR A 254 0.58 7.30 20.33
C THR A 254 1.32 8.59 20.64
N ASP A 255 2.31 8.97 19.82
CA ASP A 255 3.03 10.24 19.95
C ASP A 255 2.22 11.42 19.42
N VAL A 256 1.16 11.15 18.63
CA VAL A 256 0.27 12.19 18.13
C VAL A 256 -0.68 12.61 19.25
N PRO A 257 -0.77 13.91 19.61
CA PRO A 257 -1.69 14.37 20.63
C PRO A 257 -3.15 14.02 20.28
N ALA A 258 -3.96 13.69 21.28
CA ALA A 258 -5.40 13.78 21.14
C ALA A 258 -5.81 15.22 21.43
N GLU A 259 -6.64 15.86 20.61
CA GLU A 259 -7.23 17.13 21.03
C GLU A 259 -8.16 16.89 22.21
N SER A 260 -8.04 17.77 23.20
CA SER A 260 -8.82 17.81 24.45
C SER A 260 -10.18 18.46 24.25
#